data_AF-A0A6B2LCT5-F1
#
_entry.id   AF-A0A6B2LCT5-F1
#
_cell.length_a   1.000
_cell.length_b   1.000
_cell.length_c   1.000
_cell.angle_alpha   90.00
_cell.angle_beta   90.00
_cell.angle_gamma   90.00
#
_symmetry.space_group_name_H-M   'P 1'
#
loop_
_entity.id
_entity.type
_entity.pdbx_description
1 polymer ?
#
loop_
_entity_poly.entity_id
_entity_poly.type
_entity_poly.pdbx_seq_one_letter_code
_entity_poly.pdbx_strand_id
1 'polypeptide(L)'
;MEFTGAVALGQSVAETIRSGISKSDCFADAEAILMLGMMCSLLSAGTWLLIASYFGLPVSTTHSTVGAIIGFTVAAKGWDCVHWGWLEGGKGFAGIALSWIVSPLASGIVAAIIYLLVVIIILKAPNPEKRAFQSIPFIFAGTVAIVTALIFLKSPALKKVKFPEEASWGIVGGLTGICFIVGFFWGTPIMKKFMYLRTKYTSPKSPQYDSLPDENIPLTEENAEPPEDRRAQESAVDNVFVFFQVMTASFESFAHGANDTANAM
;
A
#
# COMPACT_ATOMS: atom_id res chain seq x y z
N MET A 1 6.32 -3.03 -7.23
CA MET A 1 5.13 -3.61 -7.88
C MET A 1 4.26 -2.56 -8.59
N GLU A 2 4.71 -1.30 -8.68
CA GLU A 2 4.02 -0.19 -9.35
C GLU A 2 3.43 -0.55 -10.71
N PHE A 3 4.25 -1.05 -11.64
CA PHE A 3 3.83 -1.36 -13.00
C PHE A 3 2.68 -2.38 -13.05
N THR A 4 2.72 -3.41 -12.20
CA THR A 4 1.66 -4.42 -12.15
C THR A 4 0.35 -3.82 -11.62
N GLY A 5 0.42 -2.94 -10.62
CA GLY A 5 -0.76 -2.20 -10.13
C GLY A 5 -1.36 -1.28 -11.18
N ALA A 6 -0.49 -0.51 -11.85
CA ALA A 6 -0.82 0.40 -12.94
C ALA A 6 -1.61 -0.30 -14.06
N VAL A 7 -1.09 -1.43 -14.55
CA VAL A 7 -1.72 -2.20 -15.63
C VAL A 7 -3.01 -2.88 -15.17
N ALA A 8 -3.05 -3.42 -13.95
CA ALA A 8 -4.19 -4.20 -13.49
C ALA A 8 -5.42 -3.34 -13.17
N LEU A 9 -5.20 -2.17 -12.54
CA LEU A 9 -6.25 -1.39 -11.89
C LEU A 9 -6.24 0.11 -12.23
N GLY A 10 -5.18 0.64 -12.86
CA GLY A 10 -4.99 2.08 -13.08
C GLY A 10 -6.10 2.77 -13.87
N GLN A 11 -6.68 2.07 -14.86
CA GLN A 11 -7.68 2.66 -15.76
C GLN A 11 -8.96 3.11 -15.01
N SER A 12 -9.41 2.41 -13.96
CA SER A 12 -10.62 2.80 -13.23
C SER A 12 -10.49 4.12 -12.48
N VAL A 13 -9.30 4.42 -12.00
CA VAL A 13 -9.01 5.70 -11.32
C VAL A 13 -8.83 6.80 -12.36
N ALA A 14 -8.17 6.51 -13.49
CA ALA A 14 -8.00 7.45 -14.61
C ALA A 14 -9.36 7.93 -15.16
N GLU A 15 -10.32 7.02 -15.34
CA GLU A 15 -11.69 7.38 -15.74
C GLU A 15 -12.37 8.34 -14.74
N THR A 16 -12.10 8.18 -13.44
CA THR A 16 -12.66 9.02 -12.39
C THR A 16 -12.06 10.42 -12.41
N ILE A 17 -10.76 10.57 -12.64
CA ILE A 17 -10.10 11.88 -12.76
C ILE A 17 -10.56 12.59 -14.03
N ARG A 18 -10.55 11.90 -15.18
CA ARG A 18 -10.95 12.46 -16.47
C ARG A 18 -12.40 12.94 -16.49
N SER A 19 -13.33 12.09 -16.06
CA SER A 19 -14.77 12.39 -16.13
C SER A 19 -15.33 13.10 -14.89
N GLY A 20 -14.61 13.06 -13.77
CA GLY A 20 -15.07 13.61 -12.50
C GLY A 20 -14.74 15.08 -12.30
N ILE A 21 -13.87 15.69 -13.11
CA ILE A 21 -13.39 17.06 -12.91
C ILE A 21 -13.94 18.02 -13.96
N SER A 22 -13.75 17.74 -15.25
CA SER A 22 -14.22 18.59 -16.34
C SER A 22 -15.48 18.04 -16.98
N LYS A 23 -16.48 18.90 -17.20
CA LYS A 23 -17.72 18.56 -17.92
C LYS A 23 -17.39 18.31 -19.39
N SER A 24 -17.49 17.06 -19.86
CA SER A 24 -17.25 16.72 -21.27
C SER A 24 -18.10 17.54 -22.23
N ASP A 25 -19.35 17.83 -21.84
CA ASP A 25 -20.32 18.54 -22.67
C ASP A 25 -19.89 19.99 -22.97
N CYS A 26 -19.12 20.62 -22.07
CA CYS A 26 -18.57 21.95 -22.30
C CYS A 26 -17.49 21.99 -23.39
N PHE A 27 -16.94 20.83 -23.78
CA PHE A 27 -15.88 20.70 -24.77
C PHE A 27 -16.34 19.92 -26.02
N ALA A 28 -17.63 19.60 -26.15
CA ALA A 28 -18.17 18.87 -27.30
C ALA A 28 -17.95 19.61 -28.64
N ASP A 29 -17.88 20.94 -28.58
CA ASP A 29 -17.58 21.83 -29.72
C ASP A 29 -16.08 22.07 -29.93
N ALA A 30 -15.23 21.64 -29.00
CA ALA A 30 -13.83 22.02 -28.90
C ALA A 30 -12.94 20.91 -28.34
N GLU A 31 -13.04 19.70 -28.90
CA GLU A 31 -12.29 18.52 -28.45
C GLU A 31 -10.76 18.75 -28.49
N ALA A 32 -10.27 19.50 -29.48
CA ALA A 32 -8.86 19.86 -29.58
C ALA A 32 -8.37 20.70 -28.38
N ILE A 33 -9.23 21.56 -27.81
CA ILE A 33 -8.92 22.36 -26.62
C ILE A 33 -8.84 21.46 -25.39
N LEU A 34 -9.73 20.45 -25.28
CA LEU A 34 -9.69 19.48 -24.19
C LEU A 34 -8.39 18.67 -24.24
N MET A 35 -7.99 18.18 -25.41
CA MET A 35 -6.72 17.45 -25.59
C MET A 35 -5.51 18.30 -25.21
N LEU A 36 -5.46 19.55 -25.72
CA LEU A 36 -4.38 20.48 -25.39
C LEU A 36 -4.34 20.79 -23.90
N GLY A 37 -5.51 20.99 -23.27
CA GLY A 37 -5.64 21.25 -21.85
C GLY A 37 -5.13 20.11 -20.97
N MET A 38 -5.42 18.87 -21.33
CA MET A 38 -4.89 17.70 -20.63
C MET A 38 -3.37 17.61 -20.77
N MET A 39 -2.82 17.89 -21.95
CA MET A 39 -1.36 17.98 -22.15
C MET A 39 -0.72 19.09 -21.30
N CYS A 40 -1.33 20.28 -21.26
CA CYS A 40 -0.88 21.37 -20.38
C CYS A 40 -0.95 20.99 -18.91
N SER A 41 -2.00 20.26 -18.50
CA SER A 41 -2.18 19.82 -17.12
C SER A 41 -1.09 18.83 -16.72
N LEU A 42 -0.74 17.88 -17.59
CA LEU A 42 0.37 16.94 -17.38
C LEU A 42 1.73 17.65 -17.28
N LEU A 43 2.00 18.60 -18.17
CA LEU A 43 3.25 19.38 -18.13
C LEU A 43 3.34 20.23 -16.86
N SER A 44 2.24 20.88 -16.45
CA SER A 44 2.19 21.69 -15.24
C SER A 44 2.40 20.85 -13.98
N ALA A 45 1.64 19.76 -13.82
CA ALA A 45 1.77 18.85 -12.69
C ALA A 45 3.16 18.19 -12.67
N GLY A 46 3.65 17.71 -13.81
CA GLY A 46 4.98 17.09 -13.93
C GLY A 46 6.11 18.07 -13.59
N THR A 47 6.06 19.31 -14.08
CA THR A 47 7.05 20.34 -13.75
C THR A 47 7.06 20.63 -12.25
N TRP A 48 5.88 20.79 -11.64
CA TRP A 48 5.75 21.00 -10.20
C TRP A 48 6.31 19.83 -9.39
N LEU A 49 6.00 18.60 -9.78
CA LEU A 49 6.49 17.39 -9.12
C LEU A 49 8.02 17.25 -9.24
N LEU A 50 8.61 17.61 -10.38
CA LEU A 50 10.07 17.61 -10.57
C LEU A 50 10.74 18.64 -9.65
N ILE A 51 10.18 19.85 -9.55
CA ILE A 51 10.68 20.90 -8.66
C ILE A 51 10.60 20.44 -7.20
N ALA A 52 9.45 19.93 -6.77
CA ALA A 52 9.27 19.44 -5.41
C ALA A 52 10.21 18.27 -5.08
N SER A 53 10.39 17.34 -6.02
CA SER A 53 11.32 16.21 -5.88
C SER A 53 12.77 16.68 -5.75
N TYR A 54 13.17 17.70 -6.51
CA TYR A 54 14.51 18.29 -6.41
C TYR A 54 14.79 18.85 -5.00
N PHE A 55 13.77 19.45 -4.37
CA PHE A 55 13.86 19.94 -2.99
C PHE A 55 13.58 18.89 -1.92
N GLY A 56 13.33 17.62 -2.30
CA GLY A 56 13.00 16.55 -1.36
C GLY A 56 11.67 16.74 -0.63
N LEU A 57 10.75 17.54 -1.19
CA LEU A 57 9.45 17.82 -0.60
C LEU A 57 8.45 16.70 -0.97
N PRO A 58 7.88 15.97 0.02
CA PRO A 58 6.85 14.98 -0.25
C PRO A 58 5.54 15.68 -0.60
N VAL A 59 5.25 15.79 -1.90
CA VAL A 59 4.02 16.40 -2.42
C VAL A 59 3.10 15.35 -3.04
N SER A 60 1.79 15.63 -3.05
CA SER A 60 0.82 14.73 -3.67
C SER A 60 0.72 14.97 -5.17
N THR A 61 1.02 13.93 -5.93
CA THR A 61 0.78 13.78 -7.38
C THR A 61 -0.68 14.04 -7.73
N THR A 62 -1.61 13.41 -7.01
CA THR A 62 -3.06 13.52 -7.25
C THR A 62 -3.59 14.93 -7.08
N HIS A 63 -3.20 15.64 -6.01
CA HIS A 63 -3.63 17.03 -5.82
C HIS A 63 -3.06 17.95 -6.92
N SER A 64 -1.82 17.70 -7.33
CA SER A 64 -1.15 18.48 -8.37
C SER A 64 -1.85 18.31 -9.72
N THR A 65 -2.18 17.07 -10.12
CA THR A 65 -2.89 16.79 -11.37
C THR A 65 -4.33 17.30 -11.34
N VAL A 66 -5.08 17.04 -10.25
CA VAL A 66 -6.47 17.54 -10.10
C VAL A 66 -6.50 19.08 -10.17
N GLY A 67 -5.59 19.75 -9.46
CA GLY A 67 -5.48 21.21 -9.49
C GLY A 67 -5.14 21.77 -10.87
N ALA A 68 -4.24 21.11 -11.61
CA ALA A 68 -3.89 21.50 -12.97
C ALA A 68 -5.08 21.37 -13.94
N ILE A 69 -5.84 20.27 -13.87
CA ILE A 69 -7.05 20.06 -14.69
C ILE A 69 -8.11 21.12 -14.38
N ILE A 70 -8.34 21.43 -13.10
CA ILE A 70 -9.26 22.51 -12.68
C ILE A 70 -8.78 23.85 -13.26
N GLY A 71 -7.49 24.17 -13.09
CA GLY A 71 -6.90 25.43 -13.57
C GLY A 71 -7.07 25.63 -15.08
N PHE A 72 -6.76 24.60 -15.88
CA PHE A 72 -7.00 24.63 -17.32
C PHE A 72 -8.49 24.78 -17.65
N THR A 73 -9.36 23.98 -17.00
CA THR A 73 -10.80 23.99 -17.32
C THR A 73 -11.41 25.36 -17.06
N VAL A 74 -11.06 25.99 -15.93
CA VAL A 74 -11.48 27.35 -15.58
C VAL A 74 -10.92 28.36 -16.59
N ALA A 75 -9.65 28.25 -16.98
CA ALA A 75 -9.04 29.16 -17.94
C ALA A 75 -9.65 29.06 -19.36
N ALA A 76 -10.05 27.85 -19.79
CA ALA A 76 -10.53 27.61 -21.15
C ALA A 76 -12.04 27.82 -21.33
N LYS A 77 -12.85 27.41 -20.35
CA LYS A 77 -14.33 27.39 -20.46
C LYS A 77 -15.05 28.01 -19.25
N GLY A 78 -14.32 28.48 -18.23
CA GLY A 78 -14.88 29.12 -17.05
C GLY A 78 -15.25 28.17 -15.91
N TRP A 79 -15.67 28.76 -14.78
CA TRP A 79 -15.95 28.04 -13.53
C TRP A 79 -17.10 27.04 -13.64
N ASP A 80 -18.09 27.31 -14.49
CA ASP A 80 -19.28 26.47 -14.65
C ASP A 80 -18.99 25.12 -15.33
N CYS A 81 -17.85 25.00 -16.01
CA CYS A 81 -17.44 23.78 -16.71
C CYS A 81 -16.65 22.78 -15.85
N VAL A 82 -16.47 23.09 -14.56
CA VAL A 82 -15.93 22.16 -13.56
C VAL A 82 -17.08 21.50 -12.79
N HIS A 83 -16.96 20.20 -12.52
CA HIS A 83 -17.86 19.46 -11.66
C HIS A 83 -17.57 19.73 -10.17
N TRP A 84 -18.03 20.87 -9.64
CA TRP A 84 -17.83 21.23 -8.23
C TRP A 84 -18.60 20.35 -7.24
N GLY A 85 -19.84 20.00 -7.60
CA GLY A 85 -20.79 19.31 -6.72
C GLY A 85 -20.54 17.80 -6.61
N TRP A 86 -21.39 17.17 -5.81
CA TRP A 86 -21.45 15.72 -5.68
C TRP A 86 -22.33 15.13 -6.78
N LEU A 87 -21.74 14.35 -7.70
CA LEU A 87 -22.50 13.60 -8.71
C LEU A 87 -22.89 12.22 -8.18
N GLU A 88 -23.83 11.56 -8.84
CA GLU A 88 -24.20 10.18 -8.55
C GLU A 88 -22.96 9.27 -8.57
N GLY A 89 -22.82 8.44 -7.53
CA GLY A 89 -21.66 7.56 -7.33
C GLY A 89 -20.42 8.24 -6.76
N GLY A 90 -20.51 9.47 -6.23
CA GLY A 90 -19.38 10.17 -5.59
C GLY A 90 -18.36 10.74 -6.58
N LYS A 91 -18.75 10.86 -7.85
CA LYS A 91 -17.95 11.50 -8.90
C LYS A 91 -18.11 13.02 -8.77
N GLY A 92 -17.10 13.81 -9.11
CA GLY A 92 -17.10 15.26 -8.85
C GLY A 92 -16.00 15.69 -7.89
N PHE A 93 -15.64 16.97 -7.92
CA PHE A 93 -14.58 17.52 -7.07
C PHE A 93 -14.87 17.36 -5.58
N ALA A 94 -16.12 17.55 -5.14
CA ALA A 94 -16.51 17.35 -3.74
C ALA A 94 -16.26 15.91 -3.25
N GLY A 95 -16.50 14.91 -4.10
CA GLY A 95 -16.22 13.50 -3.78
C GLY A 95 -14.72 13.22 -3.67
N ILE A 96 -13.94 13.75 -4.60
CA ILE A 96 -12.47 13.67 -4.58
C ILE A 96 -11.91 14.34 -3.33
N ALA A 97 -12.35 15.57 -3.02
CA ALA A 97 -11.90 16.32 -1.86
C ALA A 97 -12.25 15.63 -0.53
N LEU A 98 -13.45 15.05 -0.43
CA LEU A 98 -13.84 14.27 0.75
C LEU A 98 -12.95 13.04 0.93
N SER A 99 -12.57 12.38 -0.17
CA SER A 99 -11.70 11.21 -0.13
C SER A 99 -10.31 11.52 0.44
N TRP A 100 -9.80 12.75 0.29
CA TRP A 100 -8.51 13.17 0.84
C TRP A 100 -8.50 13.22 2.38
N ILE A 101 -9.67 13.40 3.00
CA ILE A 101 -9.82 13.41 4.46
C ILE A 101 -10.22 12.03 4.96
N VAL A 102 -11.18 11.39 4.28
CA VAL A 102 -11.74 10.11 4.71
C VAL A 102 -10.72 8.98 4.53
N SER A 103 -9.91 8.98 3.47
CA SER A 103 -8.99 7.87 3.20
C SER A 103 -7.87 7.73 4.24
N PRO A 104 -7.16 8.81 4.65
CA PRO A 104 -6.17 8.73 5.74
C PRO A 104 -6.80 8.36 7.08
N LEU A 105 -8.01 8.85 7.37
CA LEU A 105 -8.70 8.52 8.62
C LEU A 105 -9.09 7.04 8.65
N ALA A 106 -9.72 6.54 7.58
CA ALA A 106 -10.12 5.15 7.46
C ALA A 106 -8.89 4.21 7.48
N SER A 107 -7.80 4.56 6.78
CA SER A 107 -6.56 3.78 6.80
C SER A 107 -5.92 3.78 8.19
N GLY A 108 -5.94 4.90 8.91
CA GLY A 108 -5.46 5.00 10.29
C GLY A 108 -6.23 4.09 11.24
N ILE A 109 -7.57 4.04 11.13
CA ILE A 109 -8.41 3.15 11.93
C ILE A 109 -8.09 1.68 11.63
N VAL A 110 -8.03 1.31 10.35
CA VAL A 110 -7.71 -0.06 9.94
C VAL A 110 -6.30 -0.46 10.38
N ALA A 111 -5.32 0.43 10.23
CA ALA A 111 -3.95 0.21 10.70
C ALA A 111 -3.89 0.00 12.21
N ALA A 112 -4.63 0.80 12.99
CA ALA A 112 -4.72 0.63 14.44
C ALA A 112 -5.32 -0.73 14.82
N ILE A 113 -6.39 -1.17 14.15
CA ILE A 113 -7.01 -2.48 14.38
C ILE A 113 -6.01 -3.61 14.06
N ILE A 114 -5.36 -3.57 12.89
CA ILE A 114 -4.38 -4.59 12.49
C ILE A 114 -3.22 -4.63 13.48
N TYR A 115 -2.70 -3.47 13.89
CA TYR A 115 -1.65 -3.37 14.89
C TYR A 115 -2.05 -4.01 16.22
N LEU A 116 -3.25 -3.70 16.72
CA LEU A 116 -3.76 -4.30 17.96
C LEU A 116 -3.91 -5.83 17.84
N LEU A 117 -4.39 -6.33 16.69
CA LEU A 117 -4.48 -7.77 16.43
C LEU A 117 -3.10 -8.42 16.44
N VAL A 118 -2.10 -7.81 15.80
CA VAL A 118 -0.71 -8.30 15.82
C VAL A 118 -0.17 -8.34 17.25
N VAL A 119 -0.37 -7.28 18.03
CA VAL A 119 0.09 -7.23 19.43
C VAL A 119 -0.56 -8.33 20.26
N ILE A 120 -1.87 -8.52 20.15
CA ILE A 120 -2.62 -9.46 20.98
C ILE A 120 -2.35 -10.91 20.55
N ILE A 121 -2.33 -11.21 19.24
CA ILE A 121 -2.28 -12.57 18.72
C ILE A 121 -0.85 -13.09 18.60
N ILE A 122 0.11 -12.22 18.26
CA ILE A 122 1.50 -12.61 17.99
C ILE A 122 2.39 -12.24 19.17
N LEU A 123 2.48 -10.95 19.52
CA LEU A 123 3.49 -10.46 20.47
C LEU A 123 3.20 -10.86 21.93
N LYS A 124 1.93 -10.80 22.36
CA LYS A 124 1.53 -11.16 23.75
C LYS A 124 1.23 -12.64 23.94
N ALA A 125 1.51 -13.49 22.95
CA ALA A 125 1.24 -14.91 23.06
C ALA A 125 2.25 -15.62 23.99
N PRO A 126 1.89 -16.77 24.60
CA PRO A 126 2.81 -17.53 25.46
C PRO A 126 4.10 -17.98 24.77
N ASN A 127 4.08 -18.12 23.44
CA ASN A 127 5.25 -18.41 22.62
C ASN A 127 5.18 -17.54 21.34
N PRO A 128 5.71 -16.31 21.38
CA PRO A 128 5.56 -15.34 20.30
C PRO A 128 6.32 -15.76 19.04
N GLU A 129 7.49 -16.41 19.19
CA GLU A 129 8.25 -16.96 18.07
C GLU A 129 7.39 -17.93 17.25
N LYS A 130 6.81 -18.95 17.90
CA LYS A 130 5.98 -19.94 17.22
C LYS A 130 4.77 -19.29 16.55
N ARG A 131 4.12 -18.32 17.21
CA ARG A 131 2.97 -17.59 16.66
C ARG A 131 3.34 -16.72 15.47
N ALA A 132 4.50 -16.05 15.51
CA ALA A 132 5.00 -15.26 14.40
C ALA A 132 5.17 -16.14 13.16
N PHE A 133 5.84 -17.30 13.28
CA PHE A 133 5.96 -18.24 12.16
C PHE A 133 4.62 -18.80 11.68
N GLN A 134 3.70 -19.11 12.60
CA GLN A 134 2.37 -19.61 12.24
C GLN A 134 1.52 -18.55 11.54
N SER A 135 1.77 -17.26 11.78
CA SER A 135 1.03 -16.16 11.15
C SER A 135 1.39 -15.93 9.68
N ILE A 136 2.59 -16.33 9.25
CA ILE A 136 3.09 -16.15 7.88
C ILE A 136 2.11 -16.60 6.80
N PRO A 137 1.62 -17.86 6.78
CA PRO A 137 0.70 -18.32 5.75
C PRO A 137 -0.62 -17.57 5.75
N PHE A 138 -1.11 -17.13 6.90
CA PHE A 138 -2.38 -16.38 7.00
C PHE A 138 -2.24 -14.97 6.42
N ILE A 139 -1.19 -14.25 6.79
CA ILE A 139 -0.94 -12.88 6.29
C ILE A 139 -0.67 -12.92 4.78
N PHE A 140 0.10 -13.90 4.32
CA PHE A 140 0.39 -14.08 2.89
C PHE A 140 -0.87 -14.42 2.09
N ALA A 141 -1.64 -15.42 2.51
CA ALA A 141 -2.88 -15.80 1.85
C ALA A 141 -3.90 -14.67 1.86
N GLY A 142 -4.05 -13.96 2.98
CA GLY A 142 -4.94 -12.80 3.09
C GLY A 142 -4.56 -11.67 2.13
N THR A 143 -3.27 -11.37 1.99
CA THR A 143 -2.79 -10.36 1.05
C THR A 143 -3.10 -10.76 -0.40
N VAL A 144 -2.85 -12.02 -0.77
CA VAL A 144 -3.18 -12.55 -2.11
C VAL A 144 -4.68 -12.52 -2.37
N ALA A 145 -5.49 -12.89 -1.39
CA ALA A 145 -6.95 -12.84 -1.47
C ALA A 145 -7.44 -11.43 -1.76
N ILE A 146 -6.96 -10.43 -1.01
CA ILE A 146 -7.34 -9.03 -1.17
C ILE A 146 -6.92 -8.52 -2.56
N VAL A 147 -5.66 -8.72 -2.96
CA VAL A 147 -5.17 -8.25 -4.28
C VAL A 147 -5.98 -8.87 -5.40
N THR A 148 -6.17 -10.19 -5.37
CA THR A 148 -6.85 -10.91 -6.44
C THR A 148 -8.32 -10.54 -6.49
N ALA A 149 -9.00 -10.42 -5.34
CA ALA A 149 -10.38 -9.93 -5.27
C ALA A 149 -10.49 -8.52 -5.85
N LEU A 150 -9.59 -7.59 -5.49
CA LEU A 150 -9.60 -6.23 -6.03
C LEU A 150 -9.41 -6.21 -7.55
N ILE A 151 -8.54 -7.06 -8.09
CA ILE A 151 -8.34 -7.21 -9.54
C ILE A 151 -9.65 -7.64 -10.21
N PHE A 152 -10.35 -8.68 -9.73
CA PHE A 152 -11.61 -9.09 -10.33
C PHE A 152 -12.74 -8.06 -10.17
N LEU A 153 -12.81 -7.38 -9.02
CA LEU A 153 -13.88 -6.41 -8.74
C LEU A 153 -13.70 -5.08 -9.50
N LYS A 154 -12.45 -4.62 -9.66
CA LYS A 154 -12.16 -3.30 -10.23
C LYS A 154 -11.53 -3.33 -11.61
N SER A 155 -10.83 -4.38 -12.03
CA SER A 155 -10.12 -4.36 -13.32
C SER A 155 -11.10 -4.23 -14.50
N PRO A 156 -11.01 -3.15 -15.29
CA PRO A 156 -11.87 -2.97 -16.45
C PRO A 156 -11.54 -3.96 -17.58
N ALA A 157 -10.30 -4.45 -17.66
CA ALA A 157 -9.92 -5.50 -18.59
C ALA A 157 -10.71 -6.80 -18.36
N LEU A 158 -10.88 -7.20 -17.10
CA LEU A 158 -11.65 -8.40 -16.75
C LEU A 158 -13.17 -8.20 -16.91
N LYS A 159 -13.66 -6.98 -16.68
CA LYS A 159 -15.07 -6.64 -16.93
C LYS A 159 -15.45 -6.74 -18.42
N LYS A 160 -14.52 -6.45 -19.34
CA LYS A 160 -14.73 -6.63 -20.78
C LYS A 160 -14.90 -8.10 -21.19
N VAL A 161 -14.26 -9.02 -20.46
CA VAL A 161 -14.29 -10.46 -20.74
C VAL A 161 -15.56 -11.13 -20.18
N LYS A 162 -16.38 -10.43 -19.37
CA LYS A 162 -17.63 -10.93 -18.76
C LYS A 162 -17.45 -12.29 -18.06
N PHE A 163 -16.43 -12.40 -17.21
CA PHE A 163 -16.26 -13.60 -16.39
C PHE A 163 -17.49 -13.84 -15.50
N PRO A 164 -17.95 -15.11 -15.37
CA PRO A 164 -18.97 -15.45 -14.37
C PRO A 164 -18.49 -15.09 -12.96
N GLU A 165 -19.38 -14.54 -12.15
CA GLU A 165 -19.06 -14.11 -10.79
C GLU A 165 -18.60 -15.31 -9.93
N GLU A 166 -19.26 -16.46 -10.08
CA GLU A 166 -18.90 -17.71 -9.42
C GLU A 166 -17.48 -18.18 -9.76
N ALA A 167 -17.08 -18.05 -11.03
CA ALA A 167 -15.74 -18.40 -11.47
C ALA A 167 -14.69 -17.45 -10.90
N SER A 168 -15.01 -16.16 -10.78
CA SER A 168 -14.11 -15.14 -10.23
C SER A 168 -13.82 -15.40 -8.74
N TRP A 169 -14.86 -15.63 -7.94
CA TRP A 169 -14.70 -16.00 -6.53
C TRP A 169 -14.04 -17.37 -6.34
N GLY A 170 -14.32 -18.32 -7.24
CA GLY A 170 -13.64 -19.61 -7.29
C GLY A 170 -12.13 -19.48 -7.50
N ILE A 171 -11.68 -18.60 -8.39
CA ILE A 171 -10.26 -18.32 -8.62
C ILE A 171 -9.63 -17.64 -7.40
N VAL A 172 -10.29 -16.63 -6.83
CA VAL A 172 -9.80 -15.95 -5.62
C VAL A 172 -9.62 -16.95 -4.48
N GLY A 173 -10.63 -17.79 -4.22
CA GLY A 173 -10.57 -18.82 -3.18
C GLY A 173 -9.51 -19.88 -3.47
N GLY A 174 -9.41 -20.35 -4.72
CA GLY A 174 -8.42 -21.33 -5.15
C GLY A 174 -6.98 -20.83 -4.98
N LEU A 175 -6.67 -19.63 -5.47
CA LEU A 175 -5.34 -19.02 -5.30
C LEU A 175 -5.01 -18.78 -3.84
N THR A 176 -5.97 -18.28 -3.06
CA THR A 176 -5.80 -18.08 -1.61
C THR A 176 -5.48 -19.39 -0.90
N GLY A 177 -6.23 -20.46 -1.21
CA GLY A 177 -6.00 -21.79 -0.65
C GLY A 177 -4.64 -22.37 -1.03
N ILE A 178 -4.24 -22.24 -2.29
CA ILE A 178 -2.92 -22.69 -2.76
C ILE A 178 -1.81 -21.93 -2.05
N CYS A 179 -1.89 -20.59 -1.99
CA CYS A 179 -0.91 -19.76 -1.30
C CYS A 179 -0.85 -20.07 0.20
N PHE A 180 -1.98 -20.38 0.83
CA PHE A 180 -2.02 -20.81 2.23
C PHE A 180 -1.30 -22.16 2.42
N ILE A 181 -1.62 -23.16 1.59
CA ILE A 181 -1.00 -24.49 1.66
C ILE A 181 0.50 -24.40 1.40
N VAL A 182 0.92 -23.71 0.34
CA VAL A 182 2.35 -23.52 0.01
C VAL A 182 3.06 -22.74 1.12
N GLY A 183 2.46 -21.66 1.61
CA GLY A 183 2.99 -20.88 2.73
C GLY A 183 3.14 -21.72 4.00
N PHE A 184 2.17 -22.60 4.29
CA PHE A 184 2.19 -23.44 5.48
C PHE A 184 3.24 -24.56 5.38
N PHE A 185 3.23 -25.33 4.29
CA PHE A 185 4.10 -26.51 4.13
C PHE A 185 5.52 -26.18 3.67
N TRP A 186 5.73 -25.17 2.83
CA TRP A 186 7.06 -24.76 2.36
C TRP A 186 7.52 -23.43 2.93
N GLY A 187 6.63 -22.44 3.02
CA GLY A 187 7.00 -21.09 3.49
C GLY A 187 7.50 -21.09 4.94
N THR A 188 6.77 -21.71 5.88
CA THR A 188 7.15 -21.74 7.29
C THR A 188 8.48 -22.48 7.56
N PRO A 189 8.77 -23.68 7.02
CA PRO A 189 10.06 -24.32 7.25
C PRO A 189 11.22 -23.60 6.54
N ILE A 190 11.00 -23.04 5.35
CA ILE A 190 12.01 -22.24 4.65
C ILE A 190 12.37 -21.01 5.48
N MET A 191 11.36 -20.29 6.02
CA MET A 191 11.60 -19.12 6.84
C MET A 191 12.35 -19.47 8.13
N LYS A 192 11.98 -20.56 8.80
CA LYS A 192 12.73 -21.07 9.97
C LYS A 192 14.18 -21.37 9.63
N LYS A 193 14.43 -22.03 8.49
CA LYS A 193 15.79 -22.36 8.04
C LYS A 193 16.58 -21.10 7.66
N PHE A 194 15.96 -20.17 6.94
CA PHE A 194 16.57 -18.90 6.56
C PHE A 194 16.93 -18.07 7.80
N MET A 195 16.05 -18.04 8.79
CA MET A 195 16.29 -17.32 10.04
C MET A 195 17.37 -17.96 10.89
N TYR A 196 17.38 -19.29 11.03
CA TYR A 196 18.48 -19.99 11.70
C TYR A 196 19.85 -19.63 11.07
N LEU A 197 19.92 -19.57 9.74
CA LEU A 197 21.12 -19.15 9.04
C LEU A 197 21.43 -17.67 9.30
N ARG A 198 20.44 -16.78 9.19
CA ARG A 198 20.63 -15.34 9.44
C ARG A 198 21.16 -15.10 10.86
N THR A 199 20.54 -15.64 11.90
CA THR A 199 21.01 -15.50 13.29
C THR A 199 22.45 -16.02 13.44
N LYS A 200 22.79 -17.15 12.80
CA LYS A 200 24.16 -17.70 12.81
C LYS A 200 25.22 -16.80 12.15
N TYR A 201 24.85 -16.02 11.12
CA TYR A 201 25.79 -15.18 10.35
C TYR A 201 25.71 -13.68 10.65
N THR A 202 24.65 -13.20 11.29
CA THR A 202 24.44 -11.78 11.64
C THR A 202 24.47 -11.49 13.13
N SER A 203 24.52 -12.51 14.01
CA SER A 203 24.89 -12.25 15.40
C SER A 203 26.30 -11.63 15.38
N PRO A 204 26.48 -10.39 15.85
CA PRO A 204 27.81 -10.00 16.28
C PRO A 204 28.22 -11.07 17.30
N LYS A 205 29.46 -11.54 17.28
CA LYS A 205 30.05 -11.90 18.57
C LYS A 205 29.82 -10.65 19.41
N SER A 206 29.17 -10.78 20.58
CA SER A 206 29.02 -9.67 21.52
C SER A 206 30.32 -8.86 21.46
N PRO A 207 30.30 -7.52 21.32
CA PRO A 207 31.48 -6.76 21.67
C PRO A 207 31.89 -7.31 23.02
N GLN A 208 33.05 -7.94 23.08
CA GLN A 208 33.62 -8.30 24.36
C GLN A 208 33.88 -6.93 24.98
N TYR A 209 32.95 -6.49 25.83
CA TYR A 209 33.13 -5.28 26.61
C TYR A 209 34.31 -5.62 27.53
N ASP A 210 35.52 -5.34 27.05
CA ASP A 210 36.75 -5.40 27.83
C ASP A 210 36.75 -4.34 28.95
N SER A 211 35.73 -3.48 29.00
CA SER A 211 35.40 -2.75 30.21
C SER A 211 34.51 -3.61 31.10
N LEU A 212 35.09 -4.05 32.22
CA LEU A 212 34.35 -4.51 33.39
C LEU A 212 33.11 -3.62 33.61
N PRO A 213 31.93 -4.19 33.91
CA PRO A 213 30.78 -3.38 34.31
C PRO A 213 31.23 -2.41 35.41
N ASP A 214 30.81 -1.15 35.34
CA ASP A 214 31.04 -0.20 36.43
C ASP A 214 30.40 -0.82 37.68
N GLU A 215 31.24 -1.38 38.54
CA GLU A 215 30.86 -2.19 39.70
C GLU A 215 29.99 -1.37 40.69
N ASN A 216 29.93 -0.05 40.50
CA ASN A 216 29.15 0.88 41.30
C ASN A 216 27.72 1.10 40.80
N ILE A 217 27.34 0.56 39.64
CA ILE A 217 25.95 0.63 39.15
C ILE A 217 25.23 -0.63 39.64
N PRO A 218 24.23 -0.52 40.53
CA PRO A 218 23.45 -1.67 40.97
C PRO A 218 22.79 -2.34 39.75
N LEU A 219 22.96 -3.66 39.62
CA LEU A 219 22.19 -4.46 38.67
C LEU A 219 20.71 -4.41 39.07
N THR A 220 19.97 -3.47 38.50
CA THR A 220 18.52 -3.38 38.60
C THR A 220 17.89 -4.24 37.50
N GLU A 221 16.65 -4.71 37.69
CA GLU A 221 15.90 -5.40 36.61
C GLU A 221 15.76 -4.54 35.34
N GLU A 222 15.87 -3.22 35.45
CA GLU A 222 15.82 -2.26 34.36
C GLU A 222 17.12 -2.22 33.53
N ASN A 223 18.27 -2.49 34.15
CA ASN A 223 19.59 -2.43 33.51
C ASN A 223 20.21 -3.82 33.28
N ALA A 224 19.55 -4.88 33.76
CA ALA A 224 19.96 -6.25 33.55
C ALA A 224 19.68 -6.66 32.09
N GLU A 225 20.69 -7.18 31.39
CA GLU A 225 20.45 -7.71 30.06
C GLU A 225 19.48 -8.89 30.11
N PRO A 226 18.49 -8.96 29.20
CA PRO A 226 17.57 -10.08 29.14
C PRO A 226 18.33 -11.39 28.89
N PRO A 227 17.84 -12.52 29.43
CA PRO A 227 18.50 -13.81 29.25
C PRO A 227 18.60 -14.17 27.75
N GLU A 228 19.67 -14.90 27.37
CA GLU A 228 20.02 -15.16 25.97
C GLU A 228 18.89 -15.84 25.17
N ASP A 229 18.10 -16.69 25.82
CA ASP A 229 16.95 -17.37 25.23
C ASP A 229 15.84 -16.39 24.82
N ARG A 230 15.55 -15.39 25.66
CA ARG A 230 14.59 -14.32 25.34
C ARG A 230 15.08 -13.47 24.18
N ARG A 231 16.37 -13.10 24.14
CA ARG A 231 16.98 -12.35 23.01
C ARG A 231 16.88 -13.11 21.69
N ALA A 232 17.14 -14.42 21.72
CA ALA A 232 17.02 -15.26 20.53
C ALA A 232 15.56 -15.31 20.02
N GLN A 233 14.58 -15.41 20.93
CA GLN A 233 13.16 -15.37 20.58
C GLN A 233 12.73 -14.01 20.01
N GLU A 234 13.13 -12.90 20.62
CA GLU A 234 12.85 -11.54 20.14
C GLU A 234 13.43 -11.33 18.74
N SER A 235 14.71 -11.69 18.54
CA SER A 235 15.37 -11.62 17.22
C SER A 235 14.66 -12.47 16.17
N ALA A 236 14.14 -13.65 16.54
CA ALA A 236 13.38 -14.48 15.64
C ALA A 236 12.06 -13.79 15.24
N VAL A 237 11.32 -13.23 16.20
CA VAL A 237 10.09 -12.49 15.94
C VAL A 237 10.35 -11.28 15.03
N ASP A 238 11.37 -10.49 15.32
CA ASP A 238 11.76 -9.30 14.51
C ASP A 238 12.05 -9.67 13.06
N ASN A 239 12.77 -10.77 12.84
CA ASN A 239 13.07 -11.24 11.48
C ASN A 239 11.80 -11.61 10.68
N VAL A 240 10.79 -12.17 11.33
CA VAL A 240 9.49 -12.43 10.70
C VAL A 240 8.80 -11.11 10.36
N PHE A 241 8.86 -10.10 11.22
CA PHE A 241 8.33 -8.77 10.93
C PHE A 241 9.05 -8.05 9.80
N VAL A 242 10.38 -8.19 9.70
CA VAL A 242 11.14 -7.67 8.54
C VAL A 242 10.63 -8.31 7.24
N PHE A 243 10.36 -9.62 7.25
CA PHE A 243 9.77 -10.27 6.09
C PHE A 243 8.36 -9.73 5.78
N PHE A 244 7.51 -9.53 6.79
CA PHE A 244 6.20 -8.90 6.61
C PHE A 244 6.30 -7.49 6.05
N GLN A 245 7.28 -6.68 6.48
CA GLN A 245 7.52 -5.34 5.96
C GLN A 245 7.85 -5.34 4.47
N VAL A 246 8.66 -6.30 4.00
CA VAL A 246 8.96 -6.45 2.55
C VAL A 246 7.69 -6.78 1.76
N MET A 247 6.84 -7.66 2.30
CA MET A 247 5.56 -7.99 1.68
C MET A 247 4.60 -6.80 1.66
N THR A 248 4.45 -6.09 2.78
CA THR A 248 3.55 -4.93 2.87
C THR A 248 4.04 -3.79 1.98
N ALA A 249 5.35 -3.55 1.89
CA ALA A 249 5.93 -2.58 0.95
C ALA A 249 5.67 -2.97 -0.51
N SER A 250 5.68 -4.27 -0.83
CA SER A 250 5.33 -4.76 -2.17
C SER A 250 3.85 -4.52 -2.48
N PHE A 251 2.95 -4.73 -1.52
CA PHE A 251 1.53 -4.45 -1.66
C PHE A 251 1.25 -2.95 -1.75
N GLU A 252 1.90 -2.13 -0.91
CA GLU A 252 1.84 -0.68 -0.98
C GLU A 252 2.26 -0.19 -2.36
N SER A 253 3.37 -0.69 -2.90
CA SER A 253 3.82 -0.35 -4.25
C SER A 253 2.83 -0.80 -5.34
N PHE A 254 2.13 -1.92 -5.17
CA PHE A 254 1.06 -2.32 -6.09
C PHE A 254 -0.13 -1.35 -6.00
N ALA A 255 -0.58 -1.03 -4.79
CA ALA A 255 -1.72 -0.13 -4.55
C ALA A 255 -1.41 1.30 -5.02
N HIS A 256 -0.19 1.78 -4.78
CA HIS A 256 0.30 3.07 -5.25
C HIS A 256 0.26 3.13 -6.78
N GLY A 257 0.84 2.16 -7.48
CA GLY A 257 0.80 2.13 -8.94
C GLY A 257 -0.62 2.06 -9.51
N ALA A 258 -1.52 1.31 -8.86
CA ALA A 258 -2.92 1.25 -9.23
C ALA A 258 -3.67 2.58 -9.10
N ASN A 259 -3.27 3.43 -8.14
CA ASN A 259 -3.91 4.72 -7.90
C ASN A 259 -3.29 5.85 -8.72
N ASP A 260 -1.96 5.94 -8.72
CA ASP A 260 -1.23 7.12 -9.18
C ASP A 260 -0.96 7.13 -10.69
N THR A 261 -1.09 5.99 -11.36
CA THR A 261 -1.01 5.95 -12.83
C THR A 261 -2.10 6.82 -13.48
N ALA A 262 -3.24 6.98 -12.81
CA ALA A 262 -4.31 7.87 -13.24
C ALA A 262 -3.90 9.33 -13.35
N ASN A 263 -2.85 9.76 -12.64
CA ASN A 263 -2.37 11.13 -12.66
C ASN A 263 -1.57 11.46 -13.94
N ALA A 264 -1.26 10.45 -14.76
CA ALA A 264 -0.46 10.55 -15.98
C ALA A 264 -1.16 9.97 -17.23
N MET A 265 -2.42 9.54 -17.12
CA MET A 265 -3.24 8.95 -18.19
C MET A 265 -4.38 9.88 -18.62
#